data_AF-A0A524GKY4-F1
#
_entry.id   AF-A0A524GKY4-F1
#
_cell.length_a   1.000
_cell.length_b   1.000
_cell.length_c   1.000
_cell.angle_alpha   90.00
_cell.angle_beta   90.00
_cell.angle_gamma   90.00
#
_symmetry.space_group_name_H-M   'P 1'
#
loop_
_entity.id
_entity.type
_entity.pdbx_description
1 polymer ?
#
loop_
_entity_poly.entity_id
_entity_poly.type
_entity_poly.pdbx_seq_one_letter_code
_entity_poly.pdbx_strand_id
1 'polypeptide(L)'
;MDNRKEIATRVRHMRYLQIGTTVEAEAELKRVGVDPYGIKAMIPKMKNYTILVEGIKCKVANILKQEMLSIGGDVAVARGSVECSIEKTDALIIGTVKQIEALADKISIQPFGLKQISRDIQNLLANLSRNTFVLETPKRKISIGDATLLMGIMNMTPDSFSDGGRYDNVDDAVKYAVTMEENGADIIDVGGESSRPDSDPVSFEEEKRRVIPLIESLVKKTQIPISVDTTKAEIARIAVESGAEMVNDISAMRFDDKMAEVVAHYKVPVVLMHMRGTPKTMQKG
;
A
#
# COMPACT_ATOMS: atom_id res chain seq x y z
N MET A 1 -2.52 -50.48 47.70
CA MET A 1 -2.49 -50.29 46.24
C MET A 1 -3.43 -49.13 45.93
N ASP A 2 -2.91 -47.90 45.90
CA ASP A 2 -3.71 -46.68 45.70
C ASP A 2 -3.78 -46.38 44.20
N ASN A 3 -4.98 -46.57 43.65
CA ASN A 3 -5.27 -46.55 42.21
C ASN A 3 -5.74 -45.14 41.83
N ARG A 4 -4.81 -44.19 41.74
CA ARG A 4 -5.12 -42.83 41.24
C ARG A 4 -5.37 -42.91 39.73
N LYS A 5 -6.65 -42.96 39.35
CA LYS A 5 -7.11 -42.74 37.98
C LYS A 5 -6.60 -41.39 37.48
N GLU A 6 -5.68 -41.41 36.52
CA GLU A 6 -5.36 -40.25 35.69
C GLU A 6 -6.66 -39.76 35.03
N ILE A 7 -7.15 -38.61 35.46
CA ILE A 7 -8.26 -37.93 34.80
C ILE A 7 -7.68 -37.32 33.53
N ALA A 8 -7.85 -38.01 32.41
CA ALA A 8 -7.44 -37.48 31.11
C ALA A 8 -8.08 -36.11 30.87
N THR A 9 -7.25 -35.08 30.68
CA THR A 9 -7.69 -33.71 30.42
C THR A 9 -8.51 -33.67 29.12
N ARG A 10 -9.84 -33.55 29.25
CA ARG A 10 -10.74 -33.48 28.09
C ARG A 10 -10.72 -32.06 27.50
N VAL A 11 -10.09 -31.91 26.34
CA VAL A 11 -10.11 -30.64 25.58
C VAL A 11 -11.55 -30.33 25.17
N ARG A 12 -12.10 -29.20 25.64
CA ARG A 12 -13.50 -28.83 25.37
C ARG A 12 -13.74 -28.46 23.90
N HIS A 13 -12.88 -27.59 23.34
CA HIS A 13 -12.96 -27.13 21.95
C HIS A 13 -11.56 -26.80 21.42
N MET A 14 -11.26 -27.23 20.20
CA MET A 14 -10.07 -26.86 19.42
C MET A 14 -10.54 -26.11 18.18
N ARG A 15 -9.99 -24.92 17.93
CA ARG A 15 -10.36 -24.07 16.79
C ARG A 15 -9.13 -23.44 16.16
N TYR A 16 -9.18 -23.24 14.85
CA TYR A 16 -8.20 -22.43 14.13
C TYR A 16 -8.40 -20.95 14.46
N LEU A 17 -7.30 -20.23 14.67
CA LEU A 17 -7.29 -18.78 14.85
C LEU A 17 -6.47 -18.17 13.73
N GLN A 18 -7.07 -17.27 12.96
CA GLN A 18 -6.36 -16.44 12.01
C GLN A 18 -5.96 -15.15 12.72
N ILE A 19 -4.65 -14.94 12.87
CA ILE A 19 -4.07 -13.76 13.51
C ILE A 19 -3.25 -13.04 12.45
N GLY A 20 -3.76 -11.92 11.96
CA GLY A 20 -3.18 -11.14 10.88
C GLY A 20 -2.26 -10.01 11.36
N THR A 21 -2.49 -9.49 12.57
CA THR A 21 -1.78 -8.33 13.10
C THR A 21 -1.06 -8.60 14.42
N THR A 22 -0.07 -7.77 14.74
CA THR A 22 0.62 -7.80 16.04
C THR A 22 -0.33 -7.44 17.18
N VAL A 23 -1.30 -6.55 16.94
CA VAL A 23 -2.33 -6.15 17.90
C VAL A 23 -3.24 -7.33 18.25
N GLU A 24 -3.70 -8.07 17.25
CA GLU A 24 -4.49 -9.30 17.46
C GLU A 24 -3.70 -10.37 18.21
N ALA A 25 -2.42 -10.57 17.85
CA ALA A 25 -1.55 -11.52 18.52
C ALA A 25 -1.37 -11.17 20.01
N GLU A 26 -1.09 -9.90 20.30
CA GLU A 26 -0.93 -9.41 21.66
C GLU A 26 -2.24 -9.54 22.47
N ALA A 27 -3.38 -9.16 21.89
CA ALA A 27 -4.67 -9.28 22.53
C ALA A 27 -4.98 -10.75 22.90
N GLU A 28 -4.67 -11.69 22.00
CA GLU A 28 -4.94 -13.10 22.24
C GLU A 28 -4.01 -13.72 23.28
N LEU A 29 -2.73 -13.36 23.29
CA LEU A 29 -1.80 -13.78 24.33
C LEU A 29 -2.19 -13.23 25.71
N LYS A 30 -2.62 -11.95 25.77
CA LYS A 30 -3.18 -11.36 27.00
C LYS A 30 -4.43 -12.10 27.47
N ARG A 31 -5.33 -12.45 26.54
CA ARG A 31 -6.56 -13.20 26.84
C ARG A 31 -6.27 -14.58 27.43
N VAL A 32 -5.19 -15.25 27.00
CA VAL A 32 -4.74 -16.53 27.55
C VAL A 32 -4.06 -16.37 28.91
N GLY A 33 -3.62 -15.16 29.28
CA GLY A 33 -2.93 -14.88 30.54
C GLY A 33 -1.42 -15.12 30.48
N VAL A 34 -0.81 -14.95 29.30
CA VAL A 34 0.65 -15.07 29.13
C VAL A 34 1.36 -13.91 29.85
N ASP A 35 2.49 -14.21 30.50
CA ASP A 35 3.32 -13.20 31.17
C ASP A 35 3.76 -12.09 30.20
N PRO A 36 3.78 -10.80 30.60
CA PRO A 36 4.15 -9.68 29.72
C PRO A 36 5.52 -9.82 29.03
N TYR A 37 6.50 -10.45 29.68
CA TYR A 37 7.79 -10.74 29.05
C TYR A 37 7.65 -11.82 27.97
N GLY A 38 6.88 -12.87 28.28
CA GLY A 38 6.54 -13.94 27.33
C GLY A 38 5.81 -13.41 26.08
N ILE A 39 4.90 -12.45 26.24
CA ILE A 39 4.14 -11.84 25.14
C ILE A 39 5.10 -11.27 24.09
N LYS A 40 6.05 -10.42 24.50
CA LYS A 40 7.01 -9.80 23.59
C LYS A 40 7.83 -10.83 22.81
N ALA A 41 8.22 -11.93 23.46
CA ALA A 41 9.01 -13.00 22.83
C ALA A 41 8.19 -13.92 21.91
N MET A 42 6.86 -13.96 22.06
CA MET A 42 5.97 -14.85 21.30
C MET A 42 5.35 -14.17 20.07
N ILE A 43 5.08 -12.87 20.10
CA ILE A 43 4.48 -12.14 18.96
C ILE A 43 5.20 -12.43 17.63
N PRO A 44 6.54 -12.36 17.52
CA PRO A 44 7.23 -12.63 16.25
C PRO A 44 7.12 -14.09 15.76
N LYS A 45 6.65 -15.01 16.61
CA LYS A 45 6.40 -16.42 16.25
C LYS A 45 4.98 -16.66 15.73
N MET A 46 4.08 -15.71 15.91
CA MET A 46 2.65 -15.86 15.57
C MET A 46 2.32 -15.42 14.15
N LYS A 47 3.27 -14.80 13.45
CA LYS A 47 3.11 -14.35 12.06
C LYS A 47 4.10 -15.10 11.17
N ASN A 48 3.60 -15.66 10.06
CA ASN A 48 4.39 -16.38 9.07
C ASN A 48 4.43 -15.60 7.75
N TYR A 49 5.55 -15.68 7.05
CA TYR A 49 5.73 -15.16 5.71
C TYR A 49 6.32 -16.22 4.78
N THR A 50 5.99 -16.08 3.50
CA THR A 50 6.61 -16.81 2.39
C THR A 50 7.25 -15.78 1.46
N ILE A 51 8.58 -15.82 1.35
CA ILE A 51 9.37 -14.85 0.58
C ILE A 51 9.98 -15.55 -0.62
N LEU A 52 9.69 -15.06 -1.82
CA LEU A 52 10.32 -15.51 -3.07
C LEU A 52 11.60 -14.73 -3.32
N VAL A 53 12.70 -15.45 -3.59
CA VAL A 53 13.97 -14.90 -4.04
C VAL A 53 14.31 -15.54 -5.38
N GLU A 54 14.27 -14.75 -6.45
CA GLU A 54 14.38 -15.26 -7.82
C GLU A 54 15.83 -15.29 -8.33
N GLY A 55 16.15 -16.28 -9.15
CA GLY A 55 17.36 -16.30 -9.99
C GLY A 55 18.69 -16.34 -9.23
N ILE A 56 18.74 -16.88 -8.01
CA ILE A 56 19.96 -16.97 -7.21
C ILE A 56 20.80 -18.18 -7.59
N LYS A 57 22.13 -18.10 -7.38
CA LYS A 57 23.04 -19.22 -7.62
C LYS A 57 22.72 -20.39 -6.68
N CYS A 58 22.84 -21.62 -7.15
CA CYS A 58 22.52 -22.81 -6.34
C CYS A 58 23.26 -22.88 -5.00
N LYS A 59 24.53 -22.47 -4.95
CA LYS A 59 25.28 -22.38 -3.69
C LYS A 59 24.63 -21.44 -2.66
N VAL A 60 24.07 -20.31 -3.12
CA VAL A 60 23.37 -19.35 -2.27
C VAL A 60 22.06 -19.96 -1.79
N ALA A 61 21.30 -20.59 -2.69
CA ALA A 61 20.06 -21.28 -2.36
C ALA A 61 20.27 -22.40 -1.33
N ASN A 62 21.35 -23.18 -1.47
CA ASN A 62 21.70 -24.24 -0.53
C ASN A 62 22.13 -23.68 0.83
N ILE A 63 22.85 -22.56 0.88
CA ILE A 63 23.15 -21.88 2.15
C ILE A 63 21.86 -21.40 2.82
N LEU A 64 20.97 -20.72 2.08
CA LEU A 64 19.67 -20.27 2.62
C LEU A 64 18.86 -21.44 3.18
N LYS A 65 18.80 -22.56 2.45
CA LYS A 65 18.16 -23.80 2.91
C LYS A 65 18.76 -24.31 4.22
N GLN A 66 20.07 -24.46 4.29
CA GLN A 66 20.77 -24.99 5.46
C GLN A 66 20.58 -24.08 6.68
N GLU A 67 20.75 -22.78 6.51
CA GLU A 67 20.60 -21.81 7.60
C GLU A 67 19.16 -21.75 8.10
N MET A 68 18.17 -21.78 7.21
CA MET A 68 16.77 -21.77 7.60
C MET A 68 16.34 -23.06 8.32
N LEU A 69 16.80 -24.23 7.85
CA LEU A 69 16.58 -25.50 8.54
C LEU A 69 17.16 -25.49 9.95
N SER A 70 18.35 -24.87 10.13
CA SER A 70 19.01 -24.79 11.44
C SER A 70 18.23 -24.00 12.51
N ILE A 71 17.26 -23.19 12.09
CA ILE A 71 16.39 -22.38 12.96
C ILE A 71 14.91 -22.85 12.91
N GLY A 72 14.67 -24.03 12.35
CA GLY A 72 13.36 -24.69 12.31
C GLY A 72 12.38 -24.11 11.27
N GLY A 73 12.87 -23.32 10.32
CA GLY A 73 12.11 -22.90 9.14
C GLY A 73 12.43 -23.78 7.93
N ASP A 74 11.97 -23.37 6.75
CA ASP A 74 12.34 -24.05 5.52
C ASP A 74 12.58 -23.11 4.33
N VAL A 75 13.32 -23.58 3.33
CA VAL A 75 13.43 -22.94 2.01
C VAL A 75 13.08 -23.97 0.93
N ALA A 76 12.09 -23.73 0.09
CA ALA A 76 11.87 -24.58 -1.08
C ALA A 76 12.77 -24.11 -2.23
N VAL A 77 13.50 -25.04 -2.84
CA VAL A 77 14.43 -24.80 -3.97
C VAL A 77 14.21 -25.87 -5.03
N ALA A 78 14.60 -25.62 -6.29
CA ALA A 78 14.49 -26.62 -7.34
C ALA A 78 15.37 -27.83 -7.05
N ARG A 79 14.93 -29.04 -7.43
CA ARG A 79 15.67 -30.30 -7.23
C ARG A 79 17.12 -30.22 -7.72
N GLY A 80 17.32 -29.67 -8.92
CA GLY A 80 18.64 -29.54 -9.52
C GLY A 80 19.62 -28.64 -8.76
N SER A 81 19.14 -27.80 -7.82
CA SER A 81 20.02 -26.97 -6.99
C SER A 81 20.76 -27.78 -5.91
N VAL A 82 20.13 -28.83 -5.39
CA VAL A 82 20.70 -29.73 -4.37
C VAL A 82 21.84 -30.55 -4.97
N GLU A 83 21.63 -31.04 -6.20
CA GLU A 83 22.61 -31.81 -6.97
C GLU A 83 23.60 -30.90 -7.74
N CYS A 84 23.43 -29.58 -7.66
CA CYS A 84 24.17 -28.58 -8.45
C CYS A 84 24.16 -28.84 -9.96
N SER A 85 23.08 -29.45 -10.49
CA SER A 85 22.89 -29.73 -11.92
C SER A 85 22.30 -28.56 -12.72
N ILE A 86 21.89 -27.48 -12.03
CA ILE A 86 21.49 -26.20 -12.62
C ILE A 86 22.36 -25.06 -12.06
N GLU A 87 22.52 -23.98 -12.81
CA GLU A 87 23.34 -22.83 -12.37
C GLU A 87 22.63 -21.95 -11.34
N LYS A 88 21.32 -21.72 -11.56
CA LYS A 88 20.47 -20.82 -10.78
C LYS A 88 19.13 -21.47 -10.46
N THR A 89 18.50 -21.03 -9.38
CA THR A 89 17.17 -21.44 -8.93
C THR A 89 16.48 -20.28 -8.24
N ASP A 90 15.16 -20.32 -8.20
CA ASP A 90 14.39 -19.53 -7.25
C ASP A 90 14.38 -20.24 -5.90
N ALA A 91 14.14 -19.48 -4.84
CA ALA A 91 14.03 -19.96 -3.47
C ALA A 91 12.82 -19.36 -2.77
N LEU A 92 11.96 -20.20 -2.20
CA LEU A 92 10.84 -19.79 -1.35
C LEU A 92 11.21 -19.97 0.12
N ILE A 93 11.56 -18.89 0.80
CA ILE A 93 11.84 -18.89 2.25
C ILE A 93 10.51 -18.91 3.00
N ILE A 94 10.32 -19.87 3.89
CA ILE A 94 9.08 -20.11 4.63
C ILE A 94 9.39 -20.15 6.12
N GLY A 95 8.77 -19.25 6.88
CA GLY A 95 8.88 -19.28 8.34
C GLY A 95 8.21 -18.13 9.04
N THR A 96 8.33 -18.15 10.36
CA THR A 96 7.87 -17.06 11.23
C THR A 96 8.75 -15.83 11.08
N VAL A 97 8.24 -14.65 11.44
CA VAL A 97 9.04 -13.40 11.46
C VAL A 97 10.33 -13.60 12.24
N LYS A 98 10.25 -14.24 13.43
CA LYS A 98 11.43 -14.56 14.25
C LYS A 98 12.49 -15.37 13.49
N GLN A 99 12.06 -16.37 12.71
CA GLN A 99 12.98 -17.22 11.96
C GLN A 99 13.60 -16.47 10.80
N ILE A 100 12.81 -15.67 10.08
CA ILE A 100 13.31 -14.91 8.93
C ILE A 100 14.30 -13.82 9.39
N GLU A 101 14.04 -13.15 10.51
CA GLU A 101 15.00 -12.22 11.14
C GLU A 101 16.31 -12.94 11.51
N ALA A 102 16.21 -14.09 12.18
CA ALA A 102 17.39 -14.87 12.55
C ALA A 102 18.17 -15.38 11.32
N LEU A 103 17.50 -15.73 10.22
CA LEU A 103 18.14 -16.06 8.95
C LEU A 103 18.91 -14.85 8.41
N ALA A 104 18.27 -13.68 8.36
CA ALA A 104 18.88 -12.45 7.86
C ALA A 104 20.15 -12.09 8.65
N ASP A 105 20.11 -12.21 9.98
CA ASP A 105 21.26 -11.96 10.85
C ASP A 105 22.39 -12.95 10.58
N LYS A 106 22.08 -14.25 10.48
CA LYS A 106 23.09 -15.30 10.22
C LYS A 106 23.81 -15.12 8.89
N ILE A 107 23.08 -14.76 7.83
CA ILE A 107 23.66 -14.62 6.49
C ILE A 107 24.33 -13.26 6.25
N SER A 108 24.13 -12.29 7.15
CA SER A 108 24.66 -10.91 7.03
C SER A 108 26.20 -10.84 6.93
N ILE A 109 26.89 -11.80 7.57
CA ILE A 109 28.36 -11.91 7.64
C ILE A 109 28.93 -12.93 6.64
N GLN A 110 28.07 -13.61 5.87
CA GLN A 110 28.50 -14.68 4.96
C GLN A 110 28.90 -14.14 3.57
N PRO A 111 29.82 -14.84 2.85
CA PRO A 111 30.28 -14.44 1.52
C PRO A 111 29.20 -14.61 0.43
N PHE A 112 29.57 -14.42 -0.84
CA PHE A 112 28.72 -14.70 -2.02
C PHE A 112 27.48 -13.80 -2.21
N GLY A 113 27.50 -12.59 -1.67
CA GLY A 113 26.41 -11.62 -1.85
C GLY A 113 25.24 -11.81 -0.88
N LEU A 114 25.34 -12.74 0.08
CA LEU A 114 24.34 -12.97 1.12
C LEU A 114 24.10 -11.73 2.00
N LYS A 115 25.10 -10.86 2.15
CA LYS A 115 24.94 -9.55 2.80
C LYS A 115 23.91 -8.65 2.11
N GLN A 116 23.73 -8.74 0.79
CA GLN A 116 22.68 -8.00 0.10
C GLN A 116 21.31 -8.63 0.40
N ILE A 117 21.19 -9.95 0.28
CA ILE A 117 19.95 -10.69 0.59
C ILE A 117 19.51 -10.45 2.04
N SER A 118 20.43 -10.44 3.00
CA SER A 118 20.18 -10.08 4.40
C SER A 118 19.53 -8.69 4.52
N ARG A 119 20.12 -7.68 3.89
CA ARG A 119 19.57 -6.31 3.88
C ARG A 119 18.21 -6.23 3.21
N ASP A 120 18.03 -6.95 2.11
CA ASP A 120 16.76 -6.98 1.38
C ASP A 120 15.65 -7.63 2.20
N ILE A 121 15.96 -8.71 2.93
CA ILE A 121 15.03 -9.35 3.89
C ILE A 121 14.68 -8.39 5.03
N GLN A 122 15.67 -7.73 5.64
CA GLN A 122 15.42 -6.76 6.72
C GLN A 122 14.55 -5.59 6.24
N ASN A 123 14.82 -5.04 5.05
CA ASN A 123 14.02 -3.99 4.44
C ASN A 123 12.59 -4.47 4.14
N LEU A 124 12.44 -5.69 3.61
CA LEU A 124 11.14 -6.28 3.34
C LEU A 124 10.33 -6.45 4.63
N LEU A 125 10.92 -7.01 5.69
CA LEU A 125 10.25 -7.17 6.98
C LEU A 125 9.86 -5.81 7.59
N ALA A 126 10.74 -4.81 7.53
CA ALA A 126 10.45 -3.46 7.97
C ALA A 126 9.24 -2.88 7.21
N ASN A 127 9.21 -3.02 5.88
CA ASN A 127 8.10 -2.57 5.04
C ASN A 127 6.79 -3.33 5.34
N LEU A 128 6.85 -4.65 5.55
CA LEU A 128 5.68 -5.47 5.88
C LEU A 128 5.13 -5.23 7.29
N SER A 129 5.95 -4.70 8.19
CA SER A 129 5.56 -4.28 9.55
C SER A 129 5.07 -2.84 9.61
N ARG A 130 5.24 -2.07 8.53
CA ARG A 130 4.90 -0.65 8.48
C ARG A 130 3.39 -0.48 8.40
N ASN A 131 2.82 0.03 9.48
CA ASN A 131 1.40 0.36 9.55
C ASN A 131 1.13 1.84 9.27
N THR A 132 2.17 2.68 9.34
CA THR A 132 2.05 4.14 9.19
C THR A 132 2.98 4.67 8.11
N PHE A 133 2.44 5.48 7.22
CA PHE A 133 3.14 6.15 6.13
C PHE A 133 2.99 7.66 6.31
N VAL A 134 3.98 8.40 5.84
CA VAL A 134 3.90 9.86 5.81
C VAL A 134 3.95 10.27 4.35
N LEU A 135 2.85 10.84 3.88
CA LEU A 135 2.75 11.43 2.55
C LEU A 135 3.20 12.89 2.66
N GLU A 136 4.32 13.22 2.03
CA GLU A 136 4.81 14.59 1.98
C GLU A 136 4.21 15.28 0.77
N THR A 137 3.53 16.41 0.98
CA THR A 137 3.09 17.33 -0.06
C THR A 137 3.97 18.58 -0.06
N PRO A 138 3.85 19.49 -1.04
CA PRO A 138 4.56 20.75 -1.01
C PRO A 138 4.30 21.63 0.22
N LYS A 139 3.17 21.44 0.92
CA LYS A 139 2.75 22.29 2.05
C LYS A 139 2.71 21.56 3.39
N ARG A 140 2.52 20.24 3.42
CA ARG A 140 2.25 19.50 4.66
C ARG A 140 2.73 18.06 4.63
N LYS A 141 2.69 17.42 5.80
CA LYS A 141 2.90 15.98 5.97
C LYS A 141 1.60 15.36 6.43
N ILE A 142 1.14 14.33 5.72
CA ILE A 142 -0.12 13.63 5.99
C ILE A 142 0.23 12.23 6.49
N SER A 143 -0.13 11.92 7.73
CA SER A 143 0.03 10.56 8.26
C SER A 143 -1.09 9.65 7.73
N ILE A 144 -0.72 8.53 7.14
CA ILE A 144 -1.62 7.51 6.61
C ILE A 144 -1.43 6.23 7.43
N GLY A 145 -2.51 5.57 7.83
CA GLY A 145 -2.48 4.23 8.39
C GLY A 145 -2.89 4.11 9.86
N ASP A 146 -2.95 5.21 10.60
CA ASP A 146 -3.60 5.25 11.93
C ASP A 146 -5.13 5.17 11.82
N ALA A 147 -5.67 5.78 10.76
CA ALA A 147 -7.07 5.71 10.35
C ALA A 147 -7.16 5.74 8.82
N THR A 148 -8.30 5.30 8.28
CA THR A 148 -8.62 5.47 6.86
C THR A 148 -8.90 6.94 6.58
N LEU A 149 -8.12 7.55 5.68
CA LEU A 149 -8.37 8.91 5.23
C LEU A 149 -9.53 8.95 4.23
N LEU A 150 -10.36 9.98 4.32
CA LEU A 150 -11.50 10.22 3.45
C LEU A 150 -11.15 11.25 2.36
N MET A 151 -11.22 10.82 1.09
CA MET A 151 -11.06 11.70 -0.07
C MET A 151 -12.43 12.06 -0.64
N GLY A 152 -12.84 13.32 -0.48
CA GLY A 152 -14.08 13.87 -1.01
C GLY A 152 -13.98 14.17 -2.50
N ILE A 153 -14.88 13.60 -3.31
CA ILE A 153 -14.82 13.69 -4.78
C ILE A 153 -15.64 14.89 -5.27
N MET A 154 -15.00 15.79 -6.02
CA MET A 154 -15.57 16.99 -6.61
C MET A 154 -15.43 16.96 -8.14
N ASN A 155 -16.45 16.46 -8.83
CA ASN A 155 -16.48 16.40 -10.28
C ASN A 155 -17.23 17.59 -10.88
N MET A 156 -16.55 18.34 -11.74
CA MET A 156 -17.09 19.46 -12.50
C MET A 156 -17.53 18.99 -13.90
N THR A 157 -18.45 18.01 -13.96
CA THR A 157 -19.03 17.55 -15.24
C THR A 157 -20.53 17.90 -15.34
N PRO A 158 -21.06 18.16 -16.54
CA PRO A 158 -22.50 18.40 -16.72
C PRO A 158 -23.37 17.24 -16.19
N ASP A 159 -22.89 16.00 -16.30
CA ASP A 159 -23.62 14.76 -15.99
C ASP A 159 -23.34 14.17 -14.58
N SER A 160 -22.60 14.88 -13.72
CA SER A 160 -22.31 14.40 -12.36
C SER A 160 -23.40 14.66 -11.32
N PHE A 161 -24.55 15.24 -11.72
CA PHE A 161 -25.64 15.59 -10.79
C PHE A 161 -26.90 14.75 -11.02
N SER A 162 -26.91 13.52 -10.49
CA SER A 162 -28.17 12.78 -10.31
C SER A 162 -29.09 13.38 -9.23
N ASP A 163 -28.66 14.44 -8.53
CA ASP A 163 -29.46 15.21 -7.56
C ASP A 163 -29.76 16.66 -8.00
N GLY A 164 -29.87 16.91 -9.31
CA GLY A 164 -30.51 18.13 -9.84
C GLY A 164 -29.63 19.37 -10.01
N GLY A 165 -28.55 19.27 -10.80
CA GLY A 165 -27.90 20.43 -11.46
C GLY A 165 -27.35 21.53 -10.55
N ARG A 166 -26.91 21.21 -9.33
CA ARG A 166 -26.64 22.23 -8.29
C ARG A 166 -25.34 23.05 -8.42
N TYR A 167 -24.48 22.83 -9.42
CA TYR A 167 -23.13 23.42 -9.40
C TYR A 167 -22.60 23.87 -10.77
N ASP A 168 -23.41 24.60 -11.53
CA ASP A 168 -22.92 25.34 -12.72
C ASP A 168 -22.03 26.54 -12.35
N ASN A 169 -21.88 26.84 -11.05
CA ASN A 169 -21.04 27.92 -10.53
C ASN A 169 -19.99 27.39 -9.53
N VAL A 170 -18.74 27.85 -9.69
CA VAL A 170 -17.60 27.61 -8.80
C VAL A 170 -17.95 27.92 -7.34
N ASP A 171 -18.73 28.96 -7.08
CA ASP A 171 -19.10 29.35 -5.71
C ASP A 171 -19.86 28.25 -4.97
N ASP A 172 -20.78 27.56 -5.64
CA ASP A 172 -21.56 26.49 -5.02
C ASP A 172 -20.69 25.26 -4.81
N ALA A 173 -19.80 24.95 -5.75
CA ALA A 173 -18.83 23.86 -5.62
C ALA A 173 -17.90 24.09 -4.41
N VAL A 174 -17.46 25.34 -4.20
CA VAL A 174 -16.67 25.74 -3.03
C VAL A 174 -17.46 25.57 -1.74
N LYS A 175 -18.72 26.00 -1.66
CA LYS A 175 -19.55 25.79 -0.46
C LYS A 175 -19.70 24.31 -0.12
N TYR A 176 -19.88 23.47 -1.14
CA TYR A 176 -20.01 22.04 -0.95
C TYR A 176 -18.71 21.40 -0.48
N ALA A 177 -17.56 21.81 -1.03
CA ALA A 177 -16.26 21.36 -0.56
C ALA A 177 -15.97 21.75 0.90
N VAL A 178 -16.35 22.97 1.32
CA VAL A 178 -16.29 23.36 2.74
C VAL A 178 -17.18 22.46 3.59
N THR A 179 -18.38 22.11 3.11
CA THR A 179 -19.26 21.17 3.80
C THR A 179 -18.64 19.76 3.87
N MET A 180 -17.89 19.31 2.86
CA MET A 180 -17.16 18.03 2.92
C MET A 180 -16.08 18.05 4.00
N GLU A 181 -15.30 19.13 4.07
CA GLU A 181 -14.28 19.31 5.10
C GLU A 181 -14.91 19.31 6.51
N GLU A 182 -16.01 20.04 6.72
CA GLU A 182 -16.75 20.05 7.98
C GLU A 182 -17.30 18.66 8.37
N ASN A 183 -17.63 17.82 7.39
CA ASN A 183 -18.08 16.45 7.59
C ASN A 183 -16.92 15.43 7.73
N GLY A 184 -15.67 15.88 7.74
CA GLY A 184 -14.50 15.05 8.02
C GLY A 184 -13.79 14.50 6.78
N ALA A 185 -13.94 15.12 5.60
CA ALA A 185 -13.03 14.83 4.49
C ALA A 185 -11.60 15.25 4.85
N ASP A 186 -10.62 14.39 4.58
CA ASP A 186 -9.20 14.64 4.80
C ASP A 186 -8.51 15.19 3.55
N ILE A 187 -9.06 14.94 2.37
CA ILE A 187 -8.55 15.36 1.05
C ILE A 187 -9.75 15.70 0.16
N ILE A 188 -9.64 16.70 -0.70
CA ILE A 188 -10.61 16.95 -1.79
C ILE A 188 -9.95 16.58 -3.12
N ASP A 189 -10.62 15.77 -3.94
CA ASP A 189 -10.15 15.39 -5.28
C ASP A 189 -11.01 16.06 -6.35
N VAL A 190 -10.39 16.86 -7.21
CA VAL A 190 -11.08 17.69 -8.21
C VAL A 190 -10.88 17.12 -9.60
N GLY A 191 -11.97 16.70 -10.24
CA GLY A 191 -11.98 16.14 -11.59
C GLY A 191 -12.77 17.01 -12.57
N GLY A 192 -12.21 17.26 -13.76
CA GLY A 192 -12.88 17.99 -14.86
C GLY A 192 -13.41 17.09 -15.98
N GLU A 193 -12.97 15.84 -15.98
CA GLU A 193 -13.30 14.82 -16.97
C GLU A 193 -14.01 13.64 -16.28
N SER A 194 -15.04 13.10 -16.93
CA SER A 194 -15.72 11.92 -16.42
C SER A 194 -14.87 10.69 -16.70
N SER A 195 -14.49 9.95 -15.67
CA SER A 195 -13.83 8.64 -15.78
C SER A 195 -14.82 7.46 -15.88
N ARG A 196 -16.13 7.75 -16.05
CA ARG A 196 -17.18 6.74 -16.21
C ARG A 196 -17.00 5.95 -17.53
N PRO A 197 -17.46 4.69 -17.59
CA PRO A 197 -17.48 3.94 -18.83
C PRO A 197 -18.16 4.72 -19.97
N ASP A 198 -17.61 4.64 -21.17
CA ASP A 198 -18.12 5.27 -22.40
C ASP A 198 -18.14 6.81 -22.41
N SER A 199 -17.49 7.48 -21.45
CA SER A 199 -17.31 8.93 -21.51
C SER A 199 -16.42 9.34 -22.69
N ASP A 200 -16.78 10.45 -23.33
CA ASP A 200 -15.91 11.08 -24.31
C ASP A 200 -14.87 11.97 -23.62
N PRO A 201 -13.61 11.96 -24.10
CA PRO A 201 -12.55 12.74 -23.50
C PRO A 201 -12.83 14.23 -23.64
N VAL A 202 -12.47 14.98 -22.60
CA VAL A 202 -12.65 16.43 -22.56
C VAL A 202 -11.39 17.09 -23.14
N SER A 203 -11.57 18.17 -23.91
CA SER A 203 -10.44 18.93 -24.44
C SER A 203 -9.63 19.58 -23.29
N PHE A 204 -8.34 19.81 -23.52
CA PHE A 204 -7.47 20.49 -22.55
C PHE A 204 -8.09 21.81 -22.05
N GLU A 205 -8.56 22.66 -22.96
CA GLU A 205 -9.14 23.97 -22.60
C GLU A 205 -10.41 23.84 -21.75
N GLU A 206 -11.24 22.83 -22.04
CA GLU A 206 -12.47 22.62 -21.29
C GLU A 206 -12.21 22.06 -19.88
N GLU A 207 -11.30 21.09 -19.75
CA GLU A 207 -10.89 20.56 -18.45
C GLU A 207 -10.22 21.66 -17.60
N LYS A 208 -9.33 22.45 -18.22
CA LYS A 208 -8.68 23.60 -17.57
C LYS A 208 -9.72 24.60 -17.05
N ARG A 209 -10.71 24.96 -17.87
CA ARG A 209 -11.79 25.90 -17.50
C ARG A 209 -12.60 25.40 -16.30
N ARG A 210 -12.78 24.09 -16.17
CA ARG A 210 -13.55 23.45 -15.08
C ARG A 210 -12.74 23.36 -13.79
N VAL A 211 -11.50 22.91 -13.88
CA VAL A 211 -10.69 22.48 -12.72
C VAL A 211 -9.94 23.65 -12.10
N ILE A 212 -9.28 24.48 -12.90
CA ILE A 212 -8.31 25.47 -12.37
C ILE A 212 -8.98 26.55 -11.51
N PRO A 213 -10.08 27.21 -11.93
CA PRO A 213 -10.72 28.23 -11.09
C PRO A 213 -11.27 27.68 -9.78
N LEU A 214 -11.69 26.41 -9.78
CA LEU A 214 -12.16 25.73 -8.58
C LEU A 214 -11.00 25.49 -7.61
N ILE A 215 -9.87 24.93 -8.08
CA ILE A 215 -8.68 24.73 -7.24
C ILE A 215 -8.20 26.04 -6.62
N GLU A 216 -8.07 27.11 -7.41
CA GLU A 216 -7.66 28.43 -6.90
C GLU A 216 -8.59 28.98 -5.81
N SER A 217 -9.88 28.65 -5.89
CA SER A 217 -10.89 29.06 -4.91
C SER A 217 -10.86 28.18 -3.65
N LEU A 218 -10.73 26.86 -3.82
CA LEU A 218 -10.65 25.90 -2.72
C LEU A 218 -9.42 26.13 -1.85
N VAL A 219 -8.25 26.39 -2.46
CA VAL A 219 -7.00 26.68 -1.71
C VAL A 219 -7.16 27.86 -0.74
N LYS A 220 -8.08 28.79 -1.00
CA LYS A 220 -8.36 29.97 -0.15
C LYS A 220 -9.44 29.72 0.90
N LYS A 221 -10.18 28.62 0.80
CA LYS A 221 -11.43 28.39 1.54
C LYS A 221 -11.43 27.10 2.35
N THR A 222 -10.57 26.13 2.01
CA THR A 222 -10.44 24.87 2.72
C THR A 222 -9.04 24.74 3.32
N GLN A 223 -8.92 24.03 4.43
CA GLN A 223 -7.65 23.79 5.09
C GLN A 223 -7.02 22.45 4.68
N ILE A 224 -7.81 21.48 4.21
CA ILE A 224 -7.34 20.17 3.73
C ILE A 224 -6.64 20.21 2.34
N PRO A 225 -5.72 19.27 2.06
CA PRO A 225 -5.05 19.17 0.76
C PRO A 225 -6.03 18.92 -0.40
N ILE A 226 -5.66 19.45 -1.57
CA ILE A 226 -6.42 19.29 -2.81
C ILE A 226 -5.63 18.39 -3.76
N SER A 227 -6.28 17.36 -4.27
CA SER A 227 -5.84 16.50 -5.36
C SER A 227 -6.51 16.93 -6.66
N VAL A 228 -5.79 16.79 -7.77
CA VAL A 228 -6.35 16.95 -9.12
C VAL A 228 -6.46 15.58 -9.80
N ASP A 229 -7.66 15.18 -10.20
CA ASP A 229 -7.92 13.99 -11.02
C ASP A 229 -7.77 14.34 -12.49
N THR A 230 -6.64 13.94 -13.07
CA THR A 230 -6.34 14.18 -14.49
C THR A 230 -5.30 13.21 -15.03
N THR A 231 -5.44 12.87 -16.32
CA THR A 231 -4.44 12.11 -17.08
C THR A 231 -3.57 12.99 -17.97
N LYS A 232 -3.75 14.33 -17.92
CA LYS A 232 -3.03 15.29 -18.78
C LYS A 232 -1.98 16.03 -17.97
N ALA A 233 -0.70 15.87 -18.31
CA ALA A 233 0.40 16.41 -17.52
C ALA A 233 0.35 17.95 -17.41
N GLU A 234 -0.10 18.63 -18.46
CA GLU A 234 -0.22 20.09 -18.46
C GLU A 234 -1.34 20.58 -17.53
N ILE A 235 -2.44 19.83 -17.37
CA ILE A 235 -3.49 20.16 -16.38
C ILE A 235 -2.93 19.96 -14.97
N ALA A 236 -2.24 18.84 -14.72
CA ALA A 236 -1.59 18.58 -13.43
C ALA A 236 -0.59 19.70 -13.07
N ARG A 237 0.23 20.13 -14.03
CA ARG A 237 1.19 21.23 -13.86
C ARG A 237 0.50 22.52 -13.40
N ILE A 238 -0.51 22.95 -14.14
CA ILE A 238 -1.24 24.20 -13.83
C ILE A 238 -2.00 24.08 -12.51
N ALA A 239 -2.59 22.93 -12.22
CA ALA A 239 -3.30 22.67 -10.97
C ALA A 239 -2.37 22.76 -9.75
N VAL A 240 -1.18 22.16 -9.82
CA VAL A 240 -0.17 22.23 -8.75
C VAL A 240 0.36 23.65 -8.58
N GLU A 241 0.61 24.39 -9.68
CA GLU A 241 0.94 25.82 -9.63
C GLU A 241 -0.17 26.67 -8.99
N SER A 242 -1.42 26.28 -9.19
CA SER A 242 -2.61 26.92 -8.60
C SER A 242 -2.83 26.53 -7.13
N GLY A 243 -2.03 25.60 -6.60
CA GLY A 243 -1.99 25.25 -5.19
C GLY A 243 -2.53 23.87 -4.84
N ALA A 244 -2.89 23.03 -5.83
CA ALA A 244 -3.10 21.60 -5.60
C ALA A 244 -1.83 20.97 -5.03
N GLU A 245 -2.03 19.99 -4.16
CA GLU A 245 -0.98 19.34 -3.38
C GLU A 245 -0.73 17.90 -3.83
N MET A 246 -1.61 17.32 -4.65
CA MET A 246 -1.55 15.92 -5.08
C MET A 246 -2.05 15.76 -6.53
N VAL A 247 -1.63 14.70 -7.19
CA VAL A 247 -2.16 14.27 -8.50
C VAL A 247 -2.82 12.91 -8.36
N ASN A 248 -4.00 12.74 -8.94
CA ASN A 248 -4.68 11.46 -9.10
C ASN A 248 -4.72 11.12 -10.59
N ASP A 249 -4.02 10.06 -11.01
CA ASP A 249 -3.92 9.67 -12.41
C ASP A 249 -4.43 8.24 -12.61
N ILE A 250 -5.64 8.14 -13.14
CA ILE A 250 -6.31 6.87 -13.42
C ILE A 250 -5.58 6.01 -14.45
N SER A 251 -4.74 6.63 -15.29
CA SER A 251 -3.93 5.95 -16.29
C SER A 251 -2.60 5.44 -15.73
N ALA A 252 -2.28 5.78 -14.48
CA ALA A 252 -0.98 5.58 -13.84
C ALA A 252 0.18 6.05 -14.75
N MET A 253 0.09 7.31 -15.21
CA MET A 253 1.08 7.99 -16.04
C MET A 253 1.28 7.40 -17.44
N ARG A 254 0.36 6.54 -17.92
CA ARG A 254 0.50 5.88 -19.23
C ARG A 254 -0.07 6.69 -20.39
N PHE A 255 -0.93 7.68 -20.12
CA PHE A 255 -1.58 8.46 -21.18
C PHE A 255 -0.81 9.71 -21.58
N ASP A 256 0.03 10.24 -20.69
CA ASP A 256 0.90 11.38 -20.95
C ASP A 256 2.29 11.14 -20.32
N ASP A 257 3.29 10.89 -21.16
CA ASP A 257 4.66 10.56 -20.74
C ASP A 257 5.32 11.68 -19.91
N LYS A 258 4.80 12.91 -19.96
CA LYS A 258 5.30 14.05 -19.19
C LYS A 258 4.79 14.07 -17.75
N MET A 259 3.79 13.25 -17.39
CA MET A 259 3.19 13.28 -16.05
C MET A 259 4.22 12.97 -14.96
N ALA A 260 5.12 12.00 -15.21
CA ALA A 260 6.18 11.64 -14.27
C ALA A 260 7.15 12.80 -14.02
N GLU A 261 7.48 13.58 -15.07
CA GLU A 261 8.35 14.76 -14.96
C GLU A 261 7.69 15.85 -14.11
N VAL A 262 6.41 16.13 -14.35
CA VAL A 262 5.63 17.11 -13.57
C VAL A 262 5.60 16.71 -12.10
N VAL A 263 5.16 15.48 -11.79
CA VAL A 263 5.06 14.99 -10.40
C VAL A 263 6.41 15.07 -9.69
N ALA A 264 7.50 14.67 -10.35
CA ALA A 264 8.85 14.73 -9.79
C ALA A 264 9.36 16.16 -9.58
N HIS A 265 9.10 17.06 -10.54
CA HIS A 265 9.52 18.46 -10.49
C HIS A 265 8.89 19.20 -9.29
N TYR A 266 7.57 19.08 -9.14
CA TYR A 266 6.85 19.76 -8.05
C TYR A 266 6.85 18.97 -6.73
N LYS A 267 7.40 17.75 -6.71
CA LYS A 267 7.47 16.87 -5.53
C LYS A 267 6.10 16.67 -4.87
N VAL A 268 5.08 16.48 -5.70
CA VAL A 268 3.73 16.16 -5.24
C VAL A 268 3.56 14.63 -5.17
N PRO A 269 2.80 14.10 -4.21
CA PRO A 269 2.36 12.71 -4.25
C PRO A 269 1.44 12.46 -5.45
N VAL A 270 1.44 11.22 -5.90
CA VAL A 270 0.59 10.76 -7.01
C VAL A 270 -0.14 9.46 -6.65
N VAL A 271 -1.42 9.40 -6.98
CA VAL A 271 -2.21 8.16 -6.95
C VAL A 271 -2.13 7.51 -8.32
N LEU A 272 -1.66 6.26 -8.36
CA LEU A 272 -1.55 5.45 -9.57
C LEU A 272 -2.63 4.37 -9.55
N MET A 273 -3.60 4.44 -10.46
CA MET A 273 -4.66 3.44 -10.53
C MET A 273 -4.38 2.35 -11.57
N HIS A 274 -4.76 1.12 -11.23
CA HIS A 274 -4.75 0.04 -12.19
C HIS A 274 -6.00 0.10 -13.08
N MET A 275 -5.80 0.13 -14.39
CA MET A 275 -6.86 0.07 -15.40
C MET A 275 -6.35 -0.71 -16.62
N ARG A 276 -7.24 -1.47 -17.26
CA ARG A 276 -6.96 -2.17 -18.53
C ARG A 276 -7.67 -1.46 -19.67
N GLY A 277 -6.93 -1.05 -20.70
CA GLY A 277 -7.47 -0.25 -21.80
C GLY A 277 -7.68 1.22 -21.42
N THR A 278 -8.82 1.79 -21.81
CA THR A 278 -9.23 3.18 -21.56
C THR A 278 -10.62 3.19 -20.89
N PRO A 279 -11.09 4.31 -20.30
CA PRO A 279 -12.47 4.38 -19.76
C PRO A 279 -13.54 3.92 -20.76
N LYS A 280 -13.35 4.21 -22.05
CA LYS A 280 -14.21 3.79 -23.17
C LYS A 280 -14.16 2.29 -23.52
N THR A 281 -13.10 1.59 -23.12
CA THR A 281 -12.86 0.19 -23.53
C THR A 281 -12.68 -0.78 -22.36
N MET A 282 -12.57 -0.28 -21.13
CA MET A 282 -12.23 -1.08 -19.94
C MET A 282 -13.26 -2.16 -19.61
N GLN A 283 -14.50 -2.01 -20.06
CA GLN A 283 -15.58 -2.99 -19.88
C GLN A 283 -15.58 -4.11 -20.94
N LYS A 284 -14.70 -4.05 -21.94
CA LYS A 284 -14.60 -5.06 -23.02
C LYS A 284 -13.45 -6.05 -22.79
N GLY A 285 -12.82 -5.99 -21.61
CA GLY A 285 -11.59 -6.71 -21.25
C GLY A 285 -11.77 -8.13 -20.78
#